data_AF-A0A8T7MLC1-F1
#
_entry.id   AF-A0A8T7MLC1-F1
#
_cell.length_a   1.000
_cell.length_b   1.000
_cell.length_c   1.000
_cell.angle_alpha   90.00
_cell.angle_beta   90.00
_cell.angle_gamma   90.00
#
_symmetry.space_group_name_H-M   'P 1'
#
loop_
_entity.id
_entity.type
_entity.pdbx_description
1 polymer ?
#
loop_
_entity_poly.entity_id
_entity_poly.type
_entity_poly.pdbx_seq_one_letter_code
_entity_poly.pdbx_strand_id
1 'polypeptide(L)'
;MPDSGKLKLFNLRTAKKEELPSGNPLRIYLPLPAALYPSATHPALTKFPNLTALRLYCFATLLERALLAEKRTFEFVAKPKQAELVVYGDPLLRVDAELPLAETRFALKVDGVIFKSEDHQEALKVVHSHTLAEVCYLTYGTHYQQPLILSEATLSNARIALNRMHEYVERFIAEAGPGTPRVTAKKAELDTWRFQFYEEFKDNLNLQRVQAVIWAMFQSNLGPGDKLLLLTEFDRLLGLDLGLTIPIISPKDTQLTSGSNPQTAPVKKTEEKERGKKPELEKSRPAAESGSKGEGVKPKEQGNATSGKQVAGVEGKATVKPDAKGQPTTKPSPKAEVSGEVTLDAGRRKIESTRQVRSFLTETDRYDFTVSLLAHNNLPELRATVESLLFYVTRGARRVEVVAVDLGSRDGSTDYLDGVVASYANFRVMQAAPTLGEAAGRNLAFRQGRGRYMLLLDAGLTLTGNLFEELLTALEKDSRPTLYGLYPLRLKRGSDNVIIGYEPHPLTGKEERLEVEALDGSLLCLRRTLVEEAGFMDEHFRLPYALDLDYSFAFRDKGFPVVALPTLARLVSKPTGFRRSTYDLPSEEVARQKQKNWQLFLKSWN
;
A
#
# COMPACT_ATOMS: atom_id res chain seq x y z
N MET A 1 -16.82 -5.55 4.42
CA MET A 1 -17.77 -6.55 4.96
C MET A 1 -17.91 -7.67 3.94
N PRO A 2 -18.17 -8.93 4.33
CA PRO A 2 -18.48 -10.00 3.37
C PRO A 2 -19.82 -9.71 2.65
N ASP A 3 -19.90 -10.12 1.38
CA ASP A 3 -20.99 -9.83 0.46
C ASP A 3 -22.31 -10.51 0.87
N SER A 4 -23.31 -9.71 1.29
CA SER A 4 -24.75 -10.08 1.26
C SER A 4 -25.66 -8.94 1.76
N GLY A 5 -25.36 -8.36 2.92
CA GLY A 5 -26.20 -7.37 3.59
C GLY A 5 -25.67 -5.93 3.48
N LYS A 6 -26.55 -4.97 3.18
CA LYS A 6 -26.31 -3.52 3.31
C LYS A 6 -26.51 -3.09 4.76
N LEU A 7 -25.77 -2.10 5.24
CA LEU A 7 -26.00 -1.47 6.54
C LEU A 7 -27.43 -0.89 6.60
N LYS A 8 -28.21 -1.30 7.61
CA LYS A 8 -29.56 -0.81 7.90
C LYS A 8 -29.47 0.23 9.00
N LEU A 9 -30.19 1.34 8.84
CA LEU A 9 -30.24 2.43 9.81
C LEU A 9 -31.68 2.87 10.03
N PHE A 10 -31.98 3.34 11.24
CA PHE A 10 -33.27 3.96 11.54
C PHE A 10 -33.37 5.33 10.85
N ASN A 11 -34.24 5.45 9.86
CA ASN A 11 -34.49 6.68 9.15
C ASN A 11 -35.54 7.52 9.90
N LEU A 12 -35.12 8.64 10.49
CA LEU A 12 -36.02 9.54 11.24
C LEU A 12 -37.18 10.10 10.38
N ARG A 13 -37.06 10.13 9.04
CA ARG A 13 -38.12 10.67 8.18
C ARG A 13 -39.30 9.72 8.02
N THR A 14 -39.03 8.42 7.94
CA THR A 14 -40.02 7.36 7.71
C THR A 14 -40.36 6.61 8.99
N ALA A 15 -39.63 6.87 10.08
CA ALA A 15 -39.71 6.19 11.38
C ALA A 15 -39.51 4.66 11.28
N LYS A 16 -38.70 4.20 10.33
CA LYS A 16 -38.43 2.79 10.05
C LYS A 16 -36.92 2.50 9.98
N LYS A 17 -36.55 1.26 10.31
CA LYS A 17 -35.25 0.70 9.92
C LYS A 17 -35.25 0.46 8.41
N GLU A 18 -34.31 1.05 7.70
CA GLU A 18 -34.21 0.97 6.24
C GLU A 18 -32.78 0.64 5.82
N GLU A 19 -32.62 -0.14 4.75
CA GLU A 19 -31.32 -0.34 4.12
C GLU A 19 -30.82 0.97 3.53
N LEU A 20 -29.53 1.27 3.74
CA LEU A 20 -28.88 2.39 3.10
C LEU A 20 -28.97 2.24 1.56
N PRO A 21 -29.54 3.23 0.85
CA PRO A 21 -29.69 3.14 -0.59
C PRO A 21 -28.35 3.10 -1.30
N SER A 22 -28.31 2.35 -2.40
CA SER A 22 -27.21 2.35 -3.37
C SER A 22 -27.23 3.57 -4.29
N GLY A 23 -28.33 4.35 -4.30
CA GLY A 23 -28.43 5.63 -5.00
C GLY A 23 -27.43 6.67 -4.48
N ASN A 24 -27.09 7.63 -5.33
CA ASN A 24 -25.99 8.57 -5.14
C ASN A 24 -26.44 10.00 -5.55
N PRO A 25 -26.21 11.05 -4.74
CA PRO A 25 -25.66 11.05 -3.38
C PRO A 25 -26.72 10.81 -2.32
N LEU A 26 -26.35 10.04 -1.29
CA LEU A 26 -27.12 9.85 -0.08
C LEU A 26 -26.68 10.87 0.97
N ARG A 27 -27.58 11.63 1.58
CA ARG A 27 -27.24 12.52 2.71
C ARG A 27 -27.63 11.86 4.03
N ILE A 28 -26.71 11.72 4.98
CA ILE A 28 -26.95 11.29 6.36
C ILE A 28 -26.77 12.51 7.28
N TYR A 29 -27.84 12.95 7.92
CA TYR A 29 -27.74 14.03 8.92
C TYR A 29 -27.06 13.54 10.21
N LEU A 30 -26.00 14.23 10.64
CA LEU A 30 -25.25 13.97 11.87
C LEU A 30 -24.67 15.30 12.40
N PRO A 31 -25.17 15.86 13.53
CA PRO A 31 -24.84 17.23 14.00
C PRO A 31 -23.44 17.38 14.64
N LEU A 32 -22.40 16.89 13.99
CA LEU A 32 -21.01 17.03 14.42
C LEU A 32 -20.45 18.41 14.03
N PRO A 33 -19.80 19.17 14.93
CA PRO A 33 -19.12 20.42 14.59
C PRO A 33 -18.03 20.22 13.52
N ALA A 34 -17.90 21.16 12.57
CA ALA A 34 -16.95 21.04 11.47
C ALA A 34 -15.47 20.93 11.90
N ALA A 35 -15.10 21.58 13.01
CA ALA A 35 -13.78 21.46 13.63
C ALA A 35 -13.47 20.07 14.23
N LEU A 36 -14.47 19.18 14.27
CA LEU A 36 -14.37 17.81 14.77
C LEU A 36 -14.65 16.76 13.67
N TYR A 37 -14.67 17.15 12.40
CA TYR A 37 -14.78 16.14 11.34
C TYR A 37 -13.57 15.18 11.40
N PRO A 38 -13.80 13.86 11.24
CA PRO A 38 -12.72 12.88 11.21
C PRO A 38 -11.60 13.28 10.26
N SER A 39 -10.37 13.03 10.71
CA SER A 39 -9.13 13.30 9.98
C SER A 39 -8.14 12.16 10.25
N ALA A 40 -6.99 12.15 9.57
CA ALA A 40 -5.94 11.15 9.79
C ALA A 40 -5.47 11.06 11.26
N THR A 41 -5.62 12.13 12.04
CA THR A 41 -5.40 12.15 13.50
C THR A 41 -6.70 12.37 14.25
N HIS A 42 -6.94 11.57 15.29
CA HIS A 42 -8.02 11.82 16.25
C HIS A 42 -7.70 13.07 17.10
N PRO A 43 -8.66 14.00 17.31
CA PRO A 43 -8.45 15.14 18.18
C PRO A 43 -8.38 14.68 19.65
N ALA A 44 -7.54 15.34 20.45
CA ALA A 44 -7.47 15.09 21.89
C ALA A 44 -8.83 15.30 22.56
N LEU A 45 -9.14 14.52 23.60
CA LEU A 45 -10.44 14.60 24.29
C LEU A 45 -10.77 16.01 24.83
N THR A 46 -9.74 16.81 25.13
CA THR A 46 -9.85 18.22 25.55
C THR A 46 -10.35 19.18 24.46
N LYS A 47 -10.46 18.74 23.20
CA LYS A 47 -10.94 19.55 22.06
C LYS A 47 -12.44 19.43 21.82
N PHE A 48 -13.13 18.51 22.50
CA PHE A 48 -14.58 18.34 22.34
C PHE A 48 -15.35 19.37 23.19
N PRO A 49 -16.28 20.14 22.60
CA PRO A 49 -16.99 21.22 23.31
C PRO A 49 -18.03 20.70 24.32
N ASN A 50 -18.39 19.42 24.26
CA ASN A 50 -19.23 18.71 25.22
C ASN A 50 -19.22 17.20 24.92
N LEU A 51 -19.76 16.42 25.86
CA LEU A 51 -19.83 14.95 25.77
C LEU A 51 -20.73 14.43 24.63
N THR A 52 -21.75 15.19 24.22
CA THR A 52 -22.59 14.82 23.08
C THR A 52 -21.82 14.92 21.77
N ALA A 53 -20.99 15.96 21.59
CA ALA A 53 -20.09 16.09 20.44
C ALA A 53 -19.04 14.96 20.40
N LEU A 54 -18.52 14.54 21.57
CA LEU A 54 -17.63 13.39 21.69
C LEU A 54 -18.33 12.07 21.28
N ARG A 55 -19.54 11.80 21.78
CA ARG A 55 -20.32 10.62 21.37
C ARG A 55 -20.65 10.64 19.87
N LEU A 56 -21.07 11.79 19.34
CA LEU A 56 -21.30 12.00 17.90
C LEU A 56 -20.04 11.66 17.08
N TYR A 57 -18.86 12.03 17.57
CA TYR A 57 -17.59 11.72 16.92
C TYR A 57 -17.27 10.22 16.90
N CYS A 58 -17.46 9.50 18.02
CA CYS A 58 -17.28 8.04 18.06
C CYS A 58 -18.16 7.32 17.02
N PHE A 59 -19.42 7.75 16.86
CA PHE A 59 -20.31 7.22 15.81
C PHE A 59 -19.96 7.70 14.40
N ALA A 60 -19.43 8.92 14.24
CA ALA A 60 -18.96 9.43 12.94
C ALA A 60 -17.80 8.60 12.40
N THR A 61 -16.77 8.35 13.22
CA THR A 61 -15.59 7.53 12.85
C THR A 61 -15.97 6.08 12.59
N LEU A 62 -16.92 5.53 13.35
CA LEU A 62 -17.46 4.18 13.13
C LEU A 62 -18.19 4.08 11.78
N LEU A 63 -19.04 5.07 11.46
CA LEU A 63 -19.82 5.10 10.22
C LEU A 63 -18.91 5.31 9.00
N GLU A 64 -17.87 6.13 9.11
CA GLU A 64 -16.79 6.23 8.13
C GLU A 64 -16.17 4.84 7.85
N ARG A 65 -15.69 4.14 8.89
CA ARG A 65 -15.08 2.80 8.75
C ARG A 65 -16.06 1.80 8.12
N ALA A 66 -17.34 1.88 8.45
CA ALA A 66 -18.39 1.05 7.87
C ALA A 66 -18.60 1.33 6.36
N LEU A 67 -18.69 2.60 5.97
CA LEU A 67 -18.86 3.01 4.58
C LEU A 67 -17.63 2.64 3.73
N LEU A 68 -16.42 2.81 4.27
CA LEU A 68 -15.18 2.32 3.65
C LEU A 68 -15.18 0.80 3.48
N ALA A 69 -15.69 0.06 4.47
CA ALA A 69 -15.84 -1.39 4.42
C ALA A 69 -16.93 -1.88 3.44
N GLU A 70 -17.84 -0.99 3.01
CA GLU A 70 -18.78 -1.15 1.88
C GLU A 70 -18.23 -0.59 0.55
N LYS A 71 -16.98 -0.10 0.51
CA LYS A 71 -16.33 0.58 -0.65
C LYS A 71 -17.04 1.87 -1.12
N ARG A 72 -17.83 2.51 -0.25
CA ARG A 72 -18.47 3.80 -0.52
C ARG A 72 -17.49 4.93 -0.19
N THR A 73 -17.58 6.03 -0.93
CA THR A 73 -16.90 7.29 -0.55
C THR A 73 -17.89 8.22 0.14
N PHE A 74 -17.38 9.18 0.91
CA PHE A 74 -18.20 10.14 1.62
C PHE A 74 -17.45 11.46 1.79
N GLU A 75 -18.15 12.49 2.25
CA GLU A 75 -17.60 13.76 2.71
C GLU A 75 -18.46 14.33 3.84
N PHE A 76 -17.88 15.17 4.70
CA PHE A 76 -18.63 15.93 5.69
C PHE A 76 -18.87 17.34 5.16
N VAL A 77 -20.14 17.69 4.94
CA VAL A 77 -20.58 19.02 4.49
C VAL A 77 -21.02 19.85 5.70
N ALA A 78 -20.26 20.92 5.96
CA ALA A 78 -20.62 21.91 6.96
C ALA A 78 -21.79 22.77 6.48
N LYS A 79 -22.91 22.77 7.24
CA LYS A 79 -23.99 23.76 7.05
C LYS A 79 -24.29 24.49 8.36
N PRO A 80 -24.75 25.76 8.32
CA PRO A 80 -24.84 26.64 9.49
C PRO A 80 -25.70 26.16 10.68
N LYS A 81 -26.53 25.13 10.50
CA LYS A 81 -27.40 24.58 11.56
C LYS A 81 -27.27 23.07 11.76
N GLN A 82 -26.67 22.37 10.79
CA GLN A 82 -26.82 20.92 10.61
C GLN A 82 -25.67 20.36 9.76
N ALA A 83 -24.72 19.64 10.34
CA ALA A 83 -23.71 18.92 9.55
C ALA A 83 -24.33 17.71 8.84
N GLU A 84 -23.94 17.50 7.58
CA GLU A 84 -24.40 16.38 6.75
C GLU A 84 -23.19 15.53 6.33
N LEU A 85 -23.23 14.23 6.61
CA LEU A 85 -22.36 13.25 5.99
C LEU A 85 -22.96 12.87 4.64
N VAL A 86 -22.35 13.32 3.54
CA VAL A 86 -22.79 12.99 2.18
C VAL A 86 -22.03 11.76 1.70
N VAL A 87 -22.75 10.73 1.26
CA VAL A 87 -22.23 9.41 0.91
C VAL A 87 -22.49 9.14 -0.56
N TYR A 88 -21.43 8.81 -1.29
CA TYR A 88 -21.47 8.52 -2.72
C TYR A 88 -21.41 7.01 -2.95
N GLY A 89 -22.24 6.52 -3.87
CA GLY A 89 -22.24 5.12 -4.29
C GLY A 89 -21.07 4.74 -5.20
N ASP A 90 -20.48 5.72 -5.89
CA ASP A 90 -19.33 5.55 -6.78
C ASP A 90 -18.26 6.63 -6.44
N PRO A 91 -16.99 6.25 -6.19
CA PRO A 91 -15.87 7.17 -6.03
C PRO A 91 -15.69 8.21 -7.16
N LEU A 92 -16.11 7.88 -8.38
CA LEU A 92 -15.97 8.72 -9.58
C LEU A 92 -17.13 9.72 -9.75
N LEU A 93 -18.24 9.56 -9.03
CA LEU A 93 -19.42 10.43 -9.09
C LEU A 93 -19.35 11.63 -8.12
N ARG A 94 -18.15 11.98 -7.65
CA ARG A 94 -17.88 13.28 -7.00
C ARG A 94 -17.88 14.39 -8.06
N VAL A 95 -19.07 14.87 -8.40
CA VAL A 95 -19.26 16.03 -9.27
C VAL A 95 -19.58 17.25 -8.40
N ASP A 96 -18.93 18.38 -8.67
CA ASP A 96 -19.17 19.70 -8.02
C ASP A 96 -20.54 20.32 -8.39
N ALA A 97 -21.54 19.50 -8.66
CA ALA A 97 -22.90 19.93 -8.97
C ALA A 97 -23.72 20.08 -7.68
N GLU A 98 -24.37 21.23 -7.51
CA GLU A 98 -25.44 21.40 -6.53
C GLU A 98 -26.66 20.53 -6.91
N LEU A 99 -26.57 19.24 -6.61
CA LEU A 99 -27.67 18.30 -6.86
C LEU A 99 -28.89 18.67 -6.00
N PRO A 100 -30.11 18.71 -6.60
CA PRO A 100 -31.32 19.11 -5.90
C PRO A 100 -31.52 18.37 -4.57
N LEU A 101 -31.81 19.12 -3.51
CA LEU A 101 -31.97 18.69 -2.12
C LEU A 101 -33.13 17.72 -1.83
N ALA A 102 -33.76 17.17 -2.88
CA ALA A 102 -35.03 16.45 -2.87
C ALA A 102 -34.88 14.92 -2.78
N GLU A 103 -33.87 14.33 -3.43
CA GLU A 103 -33.71 12.88 -3.44
C GLU A 103 -32.81 12.41 -2.28
N THR A 104 -33.39 11.55 -1.43
CA THR A 104 -32.76 10.80 -0.34
C THR A 104 -31.91 11.59 0.68
N ARG A 105 -32.58 12.07 1.75
CA ARG A 105 -31.89 12.34 3.03
C ARG A 105 -32.30 11.29 4.07
N PHE A 106 -31.33 10.52 4.54
CA PHE A 106 -31.40 9.77 5.79
C PHE A 106 -31.00 10.70 6.93
N ALA A 107 -31.44 10.39 8.15
CA ALA A 107 -31.04 11.14 9.32
C ALA A 107 -30.82 10.19 10.50
N LEU A 108 -29.67 10.33 11.16
CA LEU A 108 -29.33 9.59 12.37
C LEU A 108 -29.47 10.52 13.56
N LYS A 109 -30.25 10.10 14.56
CA LYS A 109 -30.26 10.74 15.89
C LYS A 109 -29.35 9.93 16.80
N VAL A 110 -28.14 10.42 17.01
CA VAL A 110 -27.33 10.03 18.17
C VAL A 110 -27.85 10.86 19.34
N ASP A 111 -28.43 10.19 20.32
CA ASP A 111 -28.94 10.84 21.52
C ASP A 111 -27.81 11.24 22.46
N GLY A 112 -28.07 12.28 23.26
CA GLY A 112 -27.06 12.93 24.08
C GLY A 112 -26.44 12.04 25.15
N VAL A 113 -25.33 12.51 25.70
CA VAL A 113 -24.74 11.92 26.91
C VAL A 113 -25.32 12.61 28.14
N ILE A 114 -25.78 11.83 29.11
CA ILE A 114 -26.21 12.29 30.43
C ILE A 114 -25.08 11.98 31.40
N PHE A 115 -24.35 13.01 31.86
CA PHE A 115 -23.35 12.82 32.91
C PHE A 115 -24.01 12.90 34.30
N LYS A 116 -23.59 12.04 35.24
CA LYS A 116 -24.22 11.93 36.58
C LYS A 116 -23.71 12.90 37.65
N SER A 117 -22.77 13.79 37.30
CA SER A 117 -22.35 14.92 38.14
C SER A 117 -23.11 16.19 37.76
N GLU A 118 -23.42 17.01 38.75
CA GLU A 118 -23.96 18.36 38.56
C GLU A 118 -22.90 19.34 38.03
N ASP A 119 -21.60 19.04 38.23
CA ASP A 119 -20.48 19.82 37.69
C ASP A 119 -20.02 19.29 36.31
N HIS A 120 -20.21 20.11 35.28
CA HIS A 120 -19.79 19.85 33.91
C HIS A 120 -18.27 19.92 33.69
N GLN A 121 -17.54 20.72 34.47
CA GLN A 121 -16.07 20.79 34.38
C GLN A 121 -15.44 19.53 34.96
N GLU A 122 -15.97 19.03 36.08
CA GLU A 122 -15.53 17.75 36.64
C GLU A 122 -15.85 16.58 35.69
N ALA A 123 -17.02 16.61 35.05
CA ALA A 123 -17.40 15.64 34.02
C ALA A 123 -16.39 15.55 32.86
N LEU A 124 -15.89 16.70 32.40
CA LEU A 124 -14.87 16.77 31.35
C LEU A 124 -13.51 16.25 31.84
N LYS A 125 -13.07 16.59 33.07
CA LYS A 125 -11.80 16.07 33.63
C LYS A 125 -11.77 14.54 33.69
N VAL A 126 -12.85 13.91 34.16
CA VAL A 126 -12.98 12.44 34.23
C VAL A 126 -12.89 11.80 32.84
N VAL A 127 -13.41 12.47 31.81
CA VAL A 127 -13.28 12.01 30.41
C VAL A 127 -11.85 12.23 29.88
N HIS A 128 -11.21 13.35 30.22
CA HIS A 128 -9.85 13.67 29.75
C HIS A 128 -8.75 12.76 30.33
N SER A 129 -9.00 12.02 31.42
CA SER A 129 -8.09 11.00 31.96
C SER A 129 -8.17 9.63 31.26
N HIS A 130 -9.07 9.50 30.29
CA HIS A 130 -9.29 8.28 29.51
C HIS A 130 -8.75 8.42 28.07
N THR A 131 -8.57 7.30 27.38
CA THR A 131 -8.25 7.30 25.94
C THR A 131 -9.55 7.38 25.12
N LEU A 132 -9.42 7.76 23.84
CA LEU A 132 -10.55 7.71 22.92
C LEU A 132 -11.08 6.27 22.75
N ALA A 133 -10.23 5.25 22.86
CA ALA A 133 -10.65 3.85 22.72
C ALA A 133 -11.59 3.40 23.86
N GLU A 134 -11.34 3.80 25.12
CA GLU A 134 -12.30 3.54 26.22
C GLU A 134 -13.62 4.27 26.01
N VAL A 135 -13.57 5.53 25.57
CA VAL A 135 -14.78 6.31 25.32
C VAL A 135 -15.59 5.67 24.20
N CYS A 136 -14.95 5.27 23.10
CA CYS A 136 -15.55 4.46 22.04
C CYS A 136 -16.19 3.19 22.61
N TYR A 137 -15.43 2.37 23.36
CA TYR A 137 -15.92 1.15 23.99
C TYR A 137 -17.15 1.37 24.87
N LEU A 138 -17.17 2.43 25.69
CA LEU A 138 -18.33 2.81 26.50
C LEU A 138 -19.51 3.23 25.64
N THR A 139 -19.30 4.06 24.61
CA THR A 139 -20.38 4.48 23.69
C THR A 139 -20.96 3.33 22.91
N TYR A 140 -20.18 2.29 22.63
CA TYR A 140 -20.61 1.05 21.98
C TYR A 140 -21.42 0.15 22.94
N GLY A 141 -21.33 0.36 24.26
CA GLY A 141 -22.15 -0.29 25.28
C GLY A 141 -23.57 0.28 25.44
N THR A 142 -23.97 1.32 24.68
CA THR A 142 -25.36 1.84 24.71
C THR A 142 -25.80 2.28 23.31
N HIS A 143 -26.94 1.77 22.85
CA HIS A 143 -27.48 2.02 21.52
C HIS A 143 -27.52 3.53 21.22
N TYR A 144 -27.12 3.94 20.01
CA TYR A 144 -26.86 5.35 19.71
C TYR A 144 -28.10 6.25 19.88
N GLN A 145 -29.30 5.69 19.70
CA GLN A 145 -30.61 6.36 19.92
C GLN A 145 -31.10 6.34 21.39
N GLN A 146 -30.30 5.81 22.32
CA GLN A 146 -30.61 5.79 23.75
C GLN A 146 -29.65 6.71 24.49
N PRO A 147 -30.10 7.52 25.46
CA PRO A 147 -29.20 8.35 26.25
C PRO A 147 -28.13 7.51 26.96
N LEU A 148 -26.86 7.84 26.76
CA LEU A 148 -25.77 7.17 27.47
C LEU A 148 -25.57 7.85 28.83
N ILE A 149 -25.65 7.09 29.91
CA ILE A 149 -25.26 7.55 31.24
C ILE A 149 -23.74 7.42 31.40
N LEU A 150 -23.08 8.54 31.65
CA LEU A 150 -21.62 8.61 31.80
C LEU A 150 -21.26 9.05 33.23
N SER A 151 -20.36 8.30 33.85
CA SER A 151 -19.75 8.62 35.15
C SER A 151 -18.35 8.01 35.21
N GLU A 152 -17.58 8.38 36.23
CA GLU A 152 -16.28 7.75 36.51
C GLU A 152 -16.39 6.23 36.61
N ALA A 153 -17.41 5.72 37.31
CA ALA A 153 -17.65 4.28 37.42
C ALA A 153 -17.93 3.60 36.06
N THR A 154 -18.69 4.23 35.15
CA THR A 154 -18.94 3.62 33.83
C THR A 154 -17.73 3.67 32.91
N LEU A 155 -16.93 4.74 32.97
CA LEU A 155 -15.65 4.82 32.26
C LEU A 155 -14.60 3.85 32.80
N SER A 156 -14.45 3.75 34.12
CA SER A 156 -13.54 2.78 34.75
C SER A 156 -13.93 1.35 34.40
N ASN A 157 -15.23 1.02 34.38
CA ASN A 157 -15.71 -0.29 33.94
C ASN A 157 -15.42 -0.54 32.45
N ALA A 158 -15.53 0.48 31.59
CA ALA A 158 -15.15 0.40 30.18
C ALA A 158 -13.63 0.19 29.99
N ARG A 159 -12.79 0.92 30.73
CA ARG A 159 -11.32 0.71 30.79
C ARG A 159 -10.99 -0.72 31.20
N ILE A 160 -11.57 -1.22 32.30
CA ILE A 160 -11.32 -2.59 32.78
C ILE A 160 -11.76 -3.64 31.74
N ALA A 161 -12.90 -3.43 31.08
CA ALA A 161 -13.38 -4.34 30.04
C ALA A 161 -12.50 -4.32 28.78
N LEU A 162 -12.06 -3.14 28.34
CA LEU A 162 -11.16 -3.00 27.20
C LEU A 162 -9.77 -3.57 27.50
N ASN A 163 -9.19 -3.27 28.67
CA ASN A 163 -7.92 -3.86 29.11
C ASN A 163 -7.98 -5.40 29.11
N ARG A 164 -9.09 -6.00 29.56
CA ARG A 164 -9.30 -7.45 29.43
C ARG A 164 -9.32 -7.92 27.97
N MET A 165 -9.87 -7.14 27.03
CA MET A 165 -9.77 -7.48 25.60
C MET A 165 -8.30 -7.50 25.14
N HIS A 166 -7.49 -6.53 25.56
CA HIS A 166 -6.04 -6.54 25.28
C HIS A 166 -5.35 -7.76 25.91
N GLU A 167 -5.62 -8.08 27.18
CA GLU A 167 -5.08 -9.29 27.84
C GLU A 167 -5.44 -10.58 27.08
N TYR A 168 -6.66 -10.69 26.56
CA TYR A 168 -7.06 -11.80 25.69
C TYR A 168 -6.27 -11.81 24.37
N VAL A 169 -6.08 -10.66 23.72
CA VAL A 169 -5.29 -10.53 22.48
C VAL A 169 -3.81 -10.88 22.70
N GLU A 170 -3.17 -10.33 23.72
CA GLU A 170 -1.79 -10.64 24.10
C GLU A 170 -1.61 -12.13 24.38
N ARG A 171 -2.56 -12.74 25.11
CA ARG A 171 -2.54 -14.18 25.38
C ARG A 171 -2.69 -14.99 24.10
N PHE A 172 -3.60 -14.63 23.20
CA PHE A 172 -3.74 -15.32 21.92
C PHE A 172 -2.50 -15.16 21.02
N ILE A 173 -1.81 -14.00 21.06
CA ILE A 173 -0.53 -13.78 20.35
C ILE A 173 0.55 -14.71 20.92
N ALA A 174 0.67 -14.80 22.25
CA ALA A 174 1.61 -15.69 22.91
C ALA A 174 1.31 -17.18 22.62
N GLU A 175 0.04 -17.59 22.65
CA GLU A 175 -0.41 -18.95 22.32
C GLU A 175 -0.25 -19.30 20.83
N ALA A 176 -0.36 -18.34 19.91
CA ALA A 176 -0.17 -18.54 18.48
C ALA A 176 1.31 -18.68 18.08
N GLY A 177 2.24 -18.14 18.89
CA GLY A 177 3.68 -18.19 18.66
C GLY A 177 4.20 -17.17 17.62
N PRO A 178 5.53 -17.09 17.44
CA PRO A 178 6.15 -16.09 16.57
C PRO A 178 5.93 -16.41 15.08
N GLY A 179 5.26 -15.50 14.36
CA GLY A 179 5.01 -15.60 12.92
C GLY A 179 3.62 -15.10 12.54
N THR A 180 3.17 -15.41 11.32
CA THR A 180 1.76 -15.24 10.95
C THR A 180 0.93 -16.30 11.68
N PRO A 181 -0.14 -15.94 12.42
CA PRO A 181 -0.92 -16.92 13.18
C PRO A 181 -1.53 -17.99 12.26
N ARG A 182 -1.36 -19.25 12.63
CA ARG A 182 -1.88 -20.37 11.85
C ARG A 182 -3.40 -20.47 12.03
N VAL A 183 -4.13 -20.29 10.94
CA VAL A 183 -5.58 -20.54 10.86
C VAL A 183 -5.81 -22.06 10.86
N THR A 184 -6.73 -22.53 11.70
CA THR A 184 -7.00 -23.96 11.90
C THR A 184 -8.48 -24.33 11.76
N ALA A 185 -9.37 -23.39 12.05
CA ALA A 185 -10.81 -23.58 11.89
C ALA A 185 -11.20 -23.70 10.41
N LYS A 186 -12.29 -24.43 10.13
CA LYS A 186 -12.84 -24.51 8.78
C LYS A 186 -13.43 -23.16 8.39
N LYS A 187 -13.33 -22.79 7.10
CA LYS A 187 -13.88 -21.53 6.58
C LYS A 187 -15.33 -21.25 7.04
N ALA A 188 -16.21 -22.25 6.98
CA ALA A 188 -17.61 -22.12 7.39
C ALA A 188 -17.79 -21.76 8.88
N GLU A 189 -16.86 -22.17 9.75
CA GLU A 189 -16.87 -21.87 11.18
C GLU A 189 -16.47 -20.42 11.43
N LEU A 190 -15.40 -19.96 10.78
CA LEU A 190 -14.98 -18.55 10.78
C LEU A 190 -16.08 -17.65 10.18
N ASP A 191 -16.69 -18.08 9.07
CA ASP A 191 -17.76 -17.34 8.41
C ASP A 191 -19.04 -17.29 9.26
N THR A 192 -19.26 -18.26 10.16
CA THR A 192 -20.34 -18.19 11.17
C THR A 192 -20.12 -17.04 12.16
N TRP A 193 -18.89 -16.86 12.67
CA TRP A 193 -18.55 -15.74 13.55
C TRP A 193 -18.58 -14.39 12.82
N ARG A 194 -18.08 -14.34 11.57
CA ARG A 194 -18.25 -13.16 10.70
C ARG A 194 -19.72 -12.81 10.53
N PHE A 195 -20.58 -13.78 10.22
CA PHE A 195 -22.00 -13.57 10.04
C PHE A 195 -22.65 -13.00 11.31
N GLN A 196 -22.42 -13.62 12.47
CA GLN A 196 -22.94 -13.11 13.76
C GLN A 196 -22.50 -11.66 14.05
N PHE A 197 -21.22 -11.36 13.83
CA PHE A 197 -20.69 -10.01 14.02
C PHE A 197 -21.30 -8.99 13.04
N TYR A 198 -21.28 -9.31 11.75
CA TYR A 198 -21.71 -8.36 10.72
C TYR A 198 -23.23 -8.19 10.63
N GLU A 199 -24.04 -9.20 10.96
CA GLU A 199 -25.50 -9.03 11.01
C GLU A 199 -25.92 -8.11 12.17
N GLU A 200 -25.36 -8.30 13.37
CA GLU A 200 -25.63 -7.39 14.50
C GLU A 200 -25.06 -5.98 14.24
N PHE A 201 -23.91 -5.86 13.57
CA PHE A 201 -23.42 -4.55 13.14
C PHE A 201 -24.35 -3.88 12.13
N LYS A 202 -24.79 -4.62 11.11
CA LYS A 202 -25.62 -4.10 10.01
C LYS A 202 -27.04 -3.81 10.43
N ASP A 203 -27.63 -4.51 11.40
CA ASP A 203 -28.94 -4.16 11.95
C ASP A 203 -28.83 -2.96 12.91
N ASN A 204 -28.80 -1.76 12.33
CA ASN A 204 -28.92 -0.50 13.06
C ASN A 204 -27.79 -0.28 14.08
N LEU A 205 -26.55 -0.64 13.75
CA LEU A 205 -25.37 -0.43 14.60
C LEU A 205 -25.60 -0.99 16.02
N ASN A 206 -25.98 -2.27 16.14
CA ASN A 206 -26.26 -2.92 17.42
C ASN A 206 -24.96 -3.31 18.17
N LEU A 207 -24.17 -2.30 18.50
CA LEU A 207 -22.80 -2.47 19.01
C LEU A 207 -22.73 -3.19 20.36
N GLN A 208 -23.81 -3.18 21.12
CA GLN A 208 -23.94 -3.94 22.38
C GLN A 208 -23.88 -5.44 22.11
N ARG A 209 -24.60 -5.90 21.08
CA ARG A 209 -24.54 -7.31 20.66
C ARG A 209 -23.26 -7.62 19.90
N VAL A 210 -22.70 -6.68 19.14
CA VAL A 210 -21.36 -6.85 18.55
C VAL A 210 -20.30 -7.09 19.63
N GLN A 211 -20.30 -6.32 20.72
CA GLN A 211 -19.43 -6.58 21.88
C GLN A 211 -19.69 -7.96 22.49
N ALA A 212 -20.96 -8.37 22.64
CA ALA A 212 -21.31 -9.70 23.14
C ALA A 212 -20.81 -10.84 22.22
N VAL A 213 -20.86 -10.66 20.90
CA VAL A 213 -20.31 -11.62 19.92
C VAL A 213 -18.79 -11.74 20.07
N ILE A 214 -18.06 -10.64 20.26
CA ILE A 214 -16.61 -10.69 20.53
C ILE A 214 -16.32 -11.45 21.82
N TRP A 215 -17.02 -11.14 22.92
CA TRP A 215 -16.84 -11.85 24.19
C TRP A 215 -17.17 -13.34 24.09
N ALA A 216 -18.22 -13.73 23.36
CA ALA A 216 -18.54 -15.12 23.08
C ALA A 216 -17.45 -15.79 22.23
N MET A 217 -16.91 -15.09 21.23
CA MET A 217 -15.83 -15.58 20.37
C MET A 217 -14.54 -15.85 21.18
N PHE A 218 -14.21 -15.01 22.17
CA PHE A 218 -13.06 -15.27 23.07
C PHE A 218 -13.18 -16.60 23.81
N GLN A 219 -14.38 -16.96 24.28
CA GLN A 219 -14.65 -18.23 25.01
C GLN A 219 -14.92 -19.41 24.07
N SER A 220 -14.96 -19.22 22.75
CA SER A 220 -15.19 -20.30 21.79
C SER A 220 -14.03 -21.27 21.66
N ASN A 221 -14.28 -22.44 21.07
CA ASN A 221 -13.27 -23.47 20.79
C ASN A 221 -12.33 -23.13 19.60
N LEU A 222 -12.45 -21.94 19.00
CA LEU A 222 -11.54 -21.50 17.93
C LEU A 222 -10.08 -21.45 18.42
N GLY A 223 -9.14 -21.74 17.51
CA GLY A 223 -7.72 -21.58 17.79
C GLY A 223 -7.32 -20.11 18.02
N PRO A 224 -6.19 -19.84 18.72
CA PRO A 224 -5.71 -18.48 18.96
C PRO A 224 -5.53 -17.68 17.66
N GLY A 225 -4.95 -18.29 16.61
CA GLY A 225 -4.79 -17.65 15.30
C GLY A 225 -6.11 -17.37 14.57
N ASP A 226 -7.11 -18.25 14.74
CA ASP A 226 -8.45 -18.06 14.20
C ASP A 226 -9.16 -16.86 14.85
N LYS A 227 -9.03 -16.73 16.19
CA LYS A 227 -9.56 -15.59 16.96
C LYS A 227 -8.85 -14.29 16.59
N LEU A 228 -7.52 -14.29 16.44
CA LEU A 228 -6.74 -13.11 16.06
C LEU A 228 -7.08 -12.62 14.64
N LEU A 229 -7.30 -13.53 13.69
CA LEU A 229 -7.76 -13.16 12.34
C LEU A 229 -9.10 -12.43 12.39
N LEU A 230 -10.09 -13.00 13.08
CA LEU A 230 -11.42 -12.39 13.23
C LEU A 230 -11.35 -11.05 13.95
N LEU A 231 -10.55 -10.93 15.02
CA LEU A 231 -10.35 -9.66 15.74
C LEU A 231 -9.71 -8.60 14.86
N THR A 232 -8.75 -8.96 14.01
CA THR A 232 -8.11 -8.01 13.08
C THR A 232 -9.10 -7.51 12.03
N GLU A 233 -10.08 -8.32 11.62
CA GLU A 233 -11.19 -7.87 10.76
C GLU A 233 -12.19 -6.99 11.51
N PHE A 234 -12.54 -7.34 12.75
CA PHE A 234 -13.55 -6.66 13.55
C PHE A 234 -13.06 -5.30 14.08
N ASP A 235 -11.81 -5.22 14.54
CA ASP A 235 -11.25 -3.97 15.09
C ASP A 235 -10.97 -2.92 14.02
N ARG A 236 -10.76 -3.31 12.75
CA ARG A 236 -10.75 -2.35 11.63
C ARG A 236 -12.06 -1.59 11.47
N LEU A 237 -13.18 -2.16 11.93
CA LEU A 237 -14.49 -1.52 11.93
C LEU A 237 -14.71 -0.72 13.22
N LEU A 238 -14.44 -1.33 14.38
CA LEU A 238 -14.71 -0.71 15.69
C LEU A 238 -13.70 0.39 16.05
N GLY A 239 -12.43 0.20 15.71
CA GLY A 239 -11.30 1.07 16.05
C GLY A 239 -11.13 1.26 17.56
N LEU A 240 -11.03 0.14 18.27
CA LEU A 240 -10.73 0.05 19.69
C LEU A 240 -9.21 -0.08 19.97
N ASP A 241 -8.40 -0.15 18.90
CA ASP A 241 -6.93 -0.16 18.96
C ASP A 241 -6.37 -1.34 19.77
N LEU A 242 -6.85 -2.55 19.49
CA LEU A 242 -6.58 -3.74 20.31
C LEU A 242 -5.13 -4.27 20.27
N GLY A 243 -4.16 -3.50 19.76
CA GLY A 243 -2.76 -3.90 19.65
C GLY A 243 -2.47 -4.97 18.58
N LEU A 244 -3.38 -5.14 17.62
CA LEU A 244 -3.35 -6.21 16.61
C LEU A 244 -2.37 -5.91 15.46
N THR A 245 -1.08 -6.16 15.68
CA THR A 245 0.00 -5.97 14.67
C THR A 245 0.08 -7.08 13.62
N ILE A 246 -1.02 -7.78 13.33
CA ILE A 246 -1.03 -9.03 12.55
C ILE A 246 -1.45 -8.74 11.09
N PRO A 247 -0.65 -9.13 10.08
CA PRO A 247 -1.06 -9.02 8.68
C PRO A 247 -2.19 -10.01 8.37
N ILE A 248 -3.27 -9.52 7.72
CA ILE A 248 -4.44 -10.34 7.38
C ILE A 248 -4.09 -11.39 6.30
N ILE A 249 -4.49 -12.63 6.57
CA ILE A 249 -4.53 -13.73 5.59
C ILE A 249 -5.74 -13.53 4.66
N SER A 250 -5.54 -13.64 3.35
CA SER A 250 -6.63 -13.48 2.38
C SER A 250 -7.58 -14.69 2.40
N PRO A 251 -8.91 -14.53 2.24
CA PRO A 251 -9.86 -15.67 2.20
C PRO A 251 -9.69 -16.66 1.04
N LYS A 252 -8.62 -16.55 0.25
CA LYS A 252 -8.21 -17.50 -0.80
C LYS A 252 -7.21 -18.56 -0.30
N ASP A 253 -6.58 -18.38 0.85
CA ASP A 253 -5.51 -19.29 1.33
C ASP A 253 -6.03 -20.51 2.11
N THR A 254 -7.35 -20.71 2.20
CA THR A 254 -7.94 -21.98 2.67
C THR A 254 -7.86 -23.07 1.58
N GLN A 255 -6.65 -23.52 1.26
CA GLN A 255 -6.45 -24.88 0.79
C GLN A 255 -6.39 -25.81 1.99
N LEU A 256 -7.27 -26.81 2.01
CA LEU A 256 -7.25 -27.87 3.01
C LEU A 256 -5.90 -28.59 2.92
N THR A 257 -5.13 -28.61 4.01
CA THR A 257 -4.14 -29.67 4.21
C THR A 257 -4.90 -30.96 4.51
N SER A 258 -5.27 -31.70 3.46
CA SER A 258 -5.69 -33.09 3.59
C SER A 258 -4.55 -33.88 4.25
N GLY A 259 -4.88 -34.64 5.28
CA GLY A 259 -3.87 -35.18 6.19
C GLY A 259 -2.94 -36.20 5.55
N SER A 260 -1.65 -36.08 5.83
CA SER A 260 -0.74 -37.22 5.96
C SER A 260 -0.34 -37.33 7.43
N ASN A 261 -0.65 -38.48 8.04
CA ASN A 261 -0.37 -38.72 9.45
C ASN A 261 1.15 -38.91 9.66
N PRO A 262 1.72 -38.50 10.80
CA PRO A 262 3.18 -38.49 10.97
C PRO A 262 3.74 -39.90 11.14
N GLN A 263 4.84 -40.20 10.44
CA GLN A 263 5.66 -41.36 10.75
C GLN A 263 6.41 -41.12 12.06
N THR A 264 6.13 -41.94 13.05
CA THR A 264 6.80 -41.97 14.36
C THR A 264 8.18 -42.59 14.25
N ALA A 265 9.22 -41.87 14.68
CA ALA A 265 10.50 -42.48 15.03
C ALA A 265 10.37 -43.20 16.40
N PRO A 266 10.75 -44.48 16.52
CA PRO A 266 10.49 -45.25 17.74
C PRO A 266 11.53 -44.96 18.84
N VAL A 267 11.03 -44.75 20.06
CA VAL A 267 11.84 -44.75 21.29
C VAL A 267 12.30 -46.17 21.59
N LYS A 268 13.60 -46.36 21.82
CA LYS A 268 14.15 -47.65 22.29
C LYS A 268 13.66 -47.95 23.71
N LYS A 269 12.95 -49.07 23.90
CA LYS A 269 13.00 -49.86 25.14
C LYS A 269 13.09 -51.35 24.81
N THR A 270 13.82 -52.03 25.70
CA THR A 270 14.29 -53.41 25.77
C THR A 270 13.22 -54.50 25.72
N GLU A 271 13.63 -55.69 25.25
CA GLU A 271 13.12 -57.03 25.60
C GLU A 271 11.65 -57.34 25.21
N GLU A 272 11.22 -58.57 24.89
CA GLU A 272 11.82 -59.91 24.86
C GLU A 272 11.12 -60.75 23.74
N LYS A 273 11.56 -62.01 23.49
CA LYS A 273 10.85 -63.22 22.97
C LYS A 273 9.48 -63.05 22.22
N GLU A 274 9.13 -63.78 21.15
CA GLU A 274 9.57 -65.11 20.71
C GLU A 274 9.07 -65.45 19.27
N ARG A 275 9.67 -66.49 18.66
CA ARG A 275 9.12 -67.46 17.65
C ARG A 275 7.94 -67.07 16.71
N GLY A 276 8.16 -67.32 15.40
CA GLY A 276 7.17 -68.14 14.66
C GLY A 276 6.99 -67.95 13.14
N LYS A 277 7.60 -68.84 12.35
CA LYS A 277 7.03 -69.46 11.11
C LYS A 277 6.42 -68.57 9.99
N LYS A 278 7.26 -68.32 8.99
CA LYS A 278 7.16 -68.78 7.57
C LYS A 278 6.12 -69.93 7.28
N PRO A 279 5.67 -70.21 6.02
CA PRO A 279 6.09 -69.64 4.73
C PRO A 279 5.03 -69.58 3.58
N GLU A 280 5.51 -69.44 2.32
CA GLU A 280 4.96 -70.02 1.05
C GLU A 280 3.69 -69.38 0.40
N LEU A 281 3.41 -69.48 -0.93
CA LEU A 281 4.06 -70.16 -2.09
C LEU A 281 3.58 -69.50 -3.42
N GLU A 282 4.45 -69.35 -4.44
CA GLU A 282 4.15 -69.36 -5.92
C GLU A 282 3.02 -68.43 -6.48
N LYS A 283 2.69 -68.23 -7.78
CA LYS A 283 3.16 -68.54 -9.17
C LYS A 283 2.55 -67.41 -10.08
N SER A 284 2.93 -67.09 -11.33
CA SER A 284 3.83 -67.69 -12.34
C SER A 284 4.44 -66.64 -13.34
N ARG A 285 4.23 -66.81 -14.66
CA ARG A 285 4.72 -66.13 -15.91
C ARG A 285 3.88 -66.70 -17.09
N PRO A 286 4.04 -66.39 -18.42
CA PRO A 286 4.70 -65.25 -19.14
C PRO A 286 3.96 -64.74 -20.44
N ALA A 287 4.62 -63.84 -21.21
CA ALA A 287 4.58 -63.64 -22.70
C ALA A 287 3.29 -63.07 -23.37
N ALA A 288 3.27 -62.50 -24.59
CA ALA A 288 4.25 -62.31 -25.69
C ALA A 288 3.92 -60.99 -26.48
N GLU A 289 4.86 -60.16 -27.00
CA GLU A 289 5.61 -60.17 -28.31
C GLU A 289 5.04 -59.31 -29.48
N SER A 290 5.91 -59.05 -30.48
CA SER A 290 5.80 -58.17 -31.69
C SER A 290 5.93 -56.65 -31.44
N GLY A 291 6.67 -55.83 -32.20
CA GLY A 291 7.38 -55.99 -33.49
C GLY A 291 6.76 -55.02 -34.53
N SER A 292 7.47 -54.20 -35.34
CA SER A 292 8.90 -54.13 -35.69
C SER A 292 9.31 -52.72 -36.23
N LYS A 293 10.63 -52.48 -36.37
CA LYS A 293 11.42 -51.70 -37.37
C LYS A 293 10.71 -50.69 -38.32
N GLY A 294 11.33 -49.59 -38.77
CA GLY A 294 12.69 -49.05 -38.57
C GLY A 294 13.15 -48.14 -39.74
N GLU A 295 14.24 -47.36 -39.54
CA GLU A 295 15.01 -46.59 -40.55
C GLU A 295 14.28 -45.40 -41.26
N GLY A 296 14.94 -44.34 -41.76
CA GLY A 296 16.35 -43.94 -41.72
C GLY A 296 16.67 -42.86 -42.80
N VAL A 297 17.88 -42.25 -42.72
CA VAL A 297 18.52 -41.37 -43.73
C VAL A 297 18.15 -39.85 -43.70
N LYS A 298 19.11 -39.03 -44.19
CA LYS A 298 19.40 -37.63 -43.84
C LYS A 298 19.55 -36.75 -45.13
N PRO A 299 20.13 -35.52 -45.11
CA PRO A 299 19.57 -34.34 -45.78
C PRO A 299 20.00 -34.11 -47.24
N LYS A 300 19.46 -33.06 -47.89
CA LYS A 300 20.03 -32.45 -49.11
C LYS A 300 20.03 -30.92 -49.06
N GLU A 301 21.13 -30.35 -49.52
CA GLU A 301 21.27 -28.94 -49.93
C GLU A 301 20.99 -28.77 -51.42
N GLN A 302 20.61 -27.55 -51.83
CA GLN A 302 20.83 -26.86 -53.14
C GLN A 302 19.95 -25.58 -53.15
N GLY A 303 20.34 -24.40 -53.66
CA GLY A 303 21.63 -23.96 -54.20
C GLY A 303 21.50 -23.11 -55.49
N ASN A 304 21.37 -21.78 -55.37
CA ASN A 304 21.76 -20.70 -56.34
C ASN A 304 21.14 -19.35 -55.87
N ALA A 305 21.87 -18.22 -55.71
CA ALA A 305 22.58 -17.37 -56.69
C ALA A 305 21.61 -16.57 -57.59
N THR A 306 21.70 -15.23 -57.73
CA THR A 306 22.88 -14.45 -58.19
C THR A 306 22.81 -12.93 -57.89
N SER A 307 23.99 -12.28 -57.84
CA SER A 307 24.28 -10.84 -58.01
C SER A 307 23.66 -9.79 -57.04
N GLY A 308 24.35 -8.72 -56.61
CA GLY A 308 25.75 -8.32 -56.81
C GLY A 308 25.93 -6.94 -57.47
N LYS A 309 26.24 -5.90 -56.67
CA LYS A 309 27.00 -4.72 -57.12
C LYS A 309 27.60 -3.93 -55.95
N GLN A 310 28.93 -3.74 -55.99
CA GLN A 310 29.68 -2.76 -55.21
C GLN A 310 29.76 -1.44 -55.99
N VAL A 311 29.84 -0.30 -55.29
CA VAL A 311 30.74 0.86 -55.55
C VAL A 311 30.93 1.53 -54.17
N ALA A 312 32.14 1.61 -53.58
CA ALA A 312 33.06 2.78 -53.61
C ALA A 312 32.34 4.15 -53.66
N GLY A 313 32.69 5.19 -52.91
CA GLY A 313 33.99 5.67 -52.43
C GLY A 313 34.03 7.21 -52.67
N VAL A 314 35.15 7.89 -52.35
CA VAL A 314 35.38 9.36 -52.53
C VAL A 314 34.65 10.23 -51.48
N GLU A 315 35.29 10.87 -50.48
CA GLU A 315 36.39 11.88 -50.44
C GLU A 315 36.04 13.31 -50.90
N GLY A 316 36.34 14.28 -50.03
CA GLY A 316 36.37 15.74 -50.29
C GLY A 316 36.40 16.50 -48.96
N LYS A 317 37.50 17.11 -48.47
CA LYS A 317 38.28 18.26 -49.00
C LYS A 317 37.37 19.46 -49.34
N ALA A 318 37.66 20.72 -48.97
CA ALA A 318 38.78 21.37 -48.26
C ALA A 318 38.22 22.59 -47.46
N THR A 319 38.93 23.56 -46.84
CA THR A 319 40.34 24.02 -46.91
C THR A 319 40.77 24.66 -45.56
N VAL A 320 41.83 25.48 -45.53
CA VAL A 320 42.47 26.07 -44.33
C VAL A 320 42.82 27.56 -44.58
N LYS A 321 42.41 28.46 -43.65
CA LYS A 321 43.02 29.79 -43.29
C LYS A 321 43.17 30.88 -44.39
N PRO A 322 43.46 32.19 -44.12
CA PRO A 322 44.36 32.80 -43.08
C PRO A 322 43.81 34.00 -42.26
N ASP A 323 44.18 34.17 -40.98
CA ASP A 323 45.22 35.09 -40.39
C ASP A 323 44.60 36.38 -39.81
N ALA A 324 45.12 37.09 -38.79
CA ALA A 324 46.17 36.89 -37.77
C ALA A 324 45.66 37.55 -36.45
N LYS A 325 46.31 37.66 -35.28
CA LYS A 325 47.72 37.84 -34.88
C LYS A 325 47.77 37.78 -33.33
N GLY A 326 48.88 37.36 -32.71
CA GLY A 326 49.17 37.73 -31.30
C GLY A 326 49.20 36.61 -30.23
N GLN A 327 50.42 36.34 -29.75
CA GLN A 327 50.79 35.73 -28.46
C GLN A 327 52.04 36.51 -27.98
N PRO A 328 52.54 36.37 -26.73
CA PRO A 328 51.99 35.66 -25.56
C PRO A 328 52.11 36.46 -24.22
N THR A 329 52.03 35.73 -23.08
CA THR A 329 52.46 36.07 -21.70
C THR A 329 51.41 36.78 -20.80
N THR A 330 51.18 36.45 -19.50
CA THR A 330 51.87 35.53 -18.56
C THR A 330 50.93 34.77 -17.57
N LYS A 331 51.25 33.48 -17.31
CA LYS A 331 51.18 32.74 -16.02
C LYS A 331 49.79 32.37 -15.38
N PRO A 332 49.75 31.33 -14.50
CA PRO A 332 48.81 30.22 -14.72
C PRO A 332 47.75 29.97 -13.63
N SER A 333 46.70 29.25 -14.00
CA SER A 333 45.77 28.57 -13.08
C SER A 333 46.44 27.38 -12.36
N PRO A 334 46.17 27.15 -11.06
CA PRO A 334 46.68 25.98 -10.36
C PRO A 334 45.96 24.68 -10.77
N LYS A 335 46.66 23.56 -10.57
CA LYS A 335 46.23 22.21 -10.94
C LYS A 335 45.04 21.73 -10.09
N ALA A 336 44.14 20.96 -10.69
CA ALA A 336 43.22 20.12 -9.93
C ALA A 336 43.98 18.90 -9.40
N GLU A 337 44.21 18.83 -8.10
CA GLU A 337 44.72 17.63 -7.44
C GLU A 337 43.56 16.67 -7.09
N VAL A 338 43.79 15.39 -7.36
CA VAL A 338 42.91 14.29 -6.96
C VAL A 338 43.28 13.87 -5.55
N SER A 339 42.42 14.14 -4.56
CA SER A 339 42.49 13.51 -3.24
C SER A 339 41.14 13.55 -2.52
N GLY A 340 40.81 12.48 -1.79
CA GLY A 340 39.64 12.41 -0.92
C GLY A 340 38.62 11.34 -1.27
N GLU A 341 38.84 10.11 -0.80
CA GLU A 341 37.71 9.24 -0.44
C GLU A 341 36.93 9.94 0.68
N VAL A 342 35.67 10.29 0.44
CA VAL A 342 34.81 10.90 1.45
C VAL A 342 33.96 9.82 2.10
N THR A 343 34.42 9.32 3.23
CA THR A 343 33.57 8.63 4.20
C THR A 343 32.52 9.60 4.73
N LEU A 344 31.25 9.19 4.71
CA LEU A 344 30.13 10.01 5.15
C LEU A 344 30.04 10.01 6.68
N ASP A 345 30.44 11.10 7.33
CA ASP A 345 30.04 11.38 8.72
C ASP A 345 29.89 12.89 9.00
N ALA A 346 29.10 13.22 10.01
CA ALA A 346 28.90 14.53 10.64
C ALA A 346 28.64 15.74 9.70
N GLY A 347 27.38 15.88 9.26
CA GLY A 347 26.87 17.09 8.60
C GLY A 347 26.47 16.85 7.14
N ARG A 348 25.23 16.40 6.91
CA ARG A 348 24.76 16.13 5.54
C ARG A 348 24.70 17.42 4.72
N ARG A 349 25.60 17.51 3.73
CA ARG A 349 25.56 18.55 2.70
C ARG A 349 24.24 18.45 1.94
N LYS A 350 23.46 19.53 1.98
CA LYS A 350 22.22 19.67 1.20
C LYS A 350 22.54 19.61 -0.29
N ILE A 351 21.80 18.78 -1.01
CA ILE A 351 21.97 18.57 -2.46
C ILE A 351 21.07 19.57 -3.20
N GLU A 352 21.68 20.41 -4.04
CA GLU A 352 21.00 21.44 -4.83
C GLU A 352 20.80 21.01 -6.29
N SER A 353 21.47 19.93 -6.73
CA SER A 353 21.34 19.37 -8.07
C SER A 353 21.75 17.90 -8.10
N THR A 354 21.07 17.09 -8.91
CA THR A 354 21.40 15.67 -9.14
C THR A 354 22.81 15.47 -9.70
N ARG A 355 23.38 16.50 -10.34
CA ARG A 355 24.76 16.52 -10.85
C ARG A 355 25.84 16.57 -9.77
N GLN A 356 25.50 17.02 -8.56
CA GLN A 356 26.42 17.01 -7.40
C GLN A 356 26.65 15.58 -6.86
N VAL A 357 25.83 14.61 -7.27
CA VAL A 357 25.84 13.24 -6.75
C VAL A 357 26.43 12.27 -7.78
N ARG A 358 27.48 11.54 -7.36
CA ARG A 358 28.10 10.46 -8.13
C ARG A 358 27.03 9.45 -8.55
N SER A 359 27.10 9.03 -9.82
CA SER A 359 26.34 7.87 -10.29
C SER A 359 27.10 6.58 -9.98
N PHE A 360 26.39 5.56 -9.53
CA PHE A 360 26.88 4.20 -9.35
C PHE A 360 26.28 3.24 -10.39
N LEU A 361 25.44 3.70 -11.34
CA LEU A 361 24.74 2.83 -12.31
C LEU A 361 25.66 1.79 -13.00
N THR A 362 26.87 2.22 -13.39
CA THR A 362 27.89 1.40 -14.07
C THR A 362 28.77 0.56 -13.13
N GLU A 363 28.63 0.70 -11.81
CA GLU A 363 29.38 -0.08 -10.82
C GLU A 363 28.78 -1.49 -10.66
N THR A 364 29.54 -2.43 -10.11
CA THR A 364 29.05 -3.79 -9.85
C THR A 364 27.91 -3.83 -8.82
N ASP A 365 26.95 -4.74 -9.04
CA ASP A 365 25.81 -4.95 -8.15
C ASP A 365 26.28 -5.43 -6.76
N ARG A 366 25.92 -4.68 -5.71
CA ARG A 366 26.16 -5.05 -4.30
C ARG A 366 24.93 -5.64 -3.62
N TYR A 367 23.75 -5.30 -4.12
CA TYR A 367 22.44 -5.72 -3.61
C TYR A 367 21.63 -6.38 -4.73
N ASP A 368 20.59 -7.13 -4.36
CA ASP A 368 19.61 -7.64 -5.31
C ASP A 368 18.66 -6.50 -5.73
N PHE A 369 18.21 -5.69 -4.77
CA PHE A 369 17.35 -4.52 -4.99
C PHE A 369 17.89 -3.26 -4.30
N THR A 370 17.79 -2.12 -4.98
CA THR A 370 17.75 -0.78 -4.35
C THR A 370 16.30 -0.32 -4.33
N VAL A 371 15.76 -0.01 -3.14
CA VAL A 371 14.45 0.64 -3.01
C VAL A 371 14.62 2.15 -2.98
N SER A 372 14.01 2.86 -3.94
CA SER A 372 13.91 4.31 -3.98
C SER A 372 12.67 4.76 -3.23
N LEU A 373 12.85 5.52 -2.15
CA LEU A 373 11.77 6.22 -1.43
C LEU A 373 11.96 7.74 -1.54
N LEU A 374 10.87 8.49 -1.70
CA LEU A 374 10.88 9.95 -1.54
C LEU A 374 10.11 10.33 -0.29
N ALA A 375 10.61 11.34 0.43
CA ALA A 375 9.98 11.92 1.61
C ALA A 375 9.78 13.43 1.40
N HIS A 376 8.59 13.93 1.73
CA HIS A 376 8.30 15.36 1.82
C HIS A 376 7.00 15.59 2.60
N ASN A 377 7.14 16.03 3.87
CA ASN A 377 6.02 16.39 4.77
C ASN A 377 4.93 15.30 4.87
N ASN A 378 5.36 14.05 4.97
CA ASN A 378 4.50 12.87 5.01
C ASN A 378 5.01 11.82 6.02
N LEU A 379 5.49 12.26 7.19
CA LEU A 379 6.06 11.39 8.22
C LEU A 379 5.19 10.17 8.58
N PRO A 380 3.86 10.26 8.78
CA PRO A 380 3.04 9.08 9.12
C PRO A 380 3.06 8.02 8.01
N GLU A 381 2.87 8.45 6.76
CA GLU A 381 2.88 7.60 5.57
C GLU A 381 4.27 7.00 5.31
N LEU A 382 5.31 7.83 5.39
CA LEU A 382 6.71 7.45 5.27
C LEU A 382 7.10 6.40 6.32
N ARG A 383 6.71 6.62 7.59
CA ARG A 383 6.95 5.69 8.69
C ARG A 383 6.32 4.33 8.42
N ALA A 384 5.04 4.29 8.06
CA ALA A 384 4.34 3.03 7.77
C ALA A 384 4.99 2.26 6.60
N THR A 385 5.42 2.96 5.55
CA THR A 385 6.18 2.37 4.44
C THR A 385 7.54 1.84 4.90
N VAL A 386 8.32 2.64 5.64
CA VAL A 386 9.67 2.26 6.08
C VAL A 386 9.63 1.11 7.09
N GLU A 387 8.73 1.12 8.07
CA GLU A 387 8.59 0.06 9.07
C GLU A 387 8.15 -1.26 8.43
N SER A 388 7.18 -1.25 7.52
CA SER A 388 6.77 -2.46 6.77
C SER A 388 7.85 -2.95 5.79
N LEU A 389 8.58 -2.04 5.14
CA LEU A 389 9.72 -2.36 4.29
C LEU A 389 10.84 -3.05 5.09
N LEU A 390 11.25 -2.45 6.21
CA LEU A 390 12.27 -3.01 7.10
C LEU A 390 11.85 -4.37 7.65
N PHE A 391 10.57 -4.57 8.00
CA PHE A 391 10.07 -5.84 8.49
C PHE A 391 10.39 -7.01 7.54
N TYR A 392 10.16 -6.84 6.23
CA TYR A 392 10.46 -7.86 5.23
C TYR A 392 11.94 -7.89 4.82
N VAL A 393 12.61 -6.74 4.73
CA VAL A 393 14.04 -6.67 4.35
C VAL A 393 14.94 -7.34 5.40
N THR A 394 14.66 -7.19 6.70
CA THR A 394 15.48 -7.82 7.75
C THR A 394 15.21 -9.31 7.95
N ARG A 395 14.17 -9.85 7.32
CA ARG A 395 13.74 -11.27 7.45
C ARG A 395 13.83 -12.06 6.14
N GLY A 396 14.02 -11.36 5.01
CA GLY A 396 14.18 -11.97 3.70
C GLY A 396 15.60 -12.49 3.44
N ALA A 397 15.74 -13.43 2.51
CA ALA A 397 17.04 -13.92 2.05
C ALA A 397 17.74 -12.96 1.08
N ARG A 398 17.05 -11.90 0.62
CA ARG A 398 17.54 -10.96 -0.39
C ARG A 398 18.31 -9.81 0.24
N ARG A 399 19.44 -9.45 -0.37
CA ARG A 399 20.21 -8.26 0.00
C ARG A 399 19.50 -7.06 -0.60
N VAL A 400 18.74 -6.32 0.20
CA VAL A 400 18.07 -5.10 -0.22
C VAL A 400 18.75 -3.91 0.45
N GLU A 401 19.00 -2.84 -0.30
CA GLU A 401 19.28 -1.51 0.27
C GLU A 401 18.10 -0.57 0.05
N VAL A 402 18.00 0.46 0.89
CA VAL A 402 17.02 1.52 0.75
C VAL A 402 17.76 2.84 0.58
N VAL A 403 17.35 3.61 -0.43
CA VAL A 403 17.83 4.96 -0.70
C VAL A 403 16.63 5.89 -0.61
N ALA A 404 16.47 6.50 0.55
CA ALA A 404 15.48 7.54 0.79
C ALA A 404 16.03 8.90 0.35
N VAL A 405 15.17 9.74 -0.22
CA VAL A 405 15.49 11.12 -0.59
C VAL A 405 14.47 12.04 0.07
N ASP A 406 14.92 12.77 1.07
CA ASP A 406 14.17 13.82 1.72
C ASP A 406 14.26 15.09 0.87
N LEU A 407 13.12 15.51 0.33
CA LEU A 407 12.98 16.65 -0.57
C LEU A 407 12.65 17.94 0.19
N GLY A 408 13.21 18.11 1.39
CA GLY A 408 13.14 19.35 2.18
C GLY A 408 12.02 19.37 3.22
N SER A 409 11.75 18.23 3.87
CA SER A 409 10.71 18.07 4.88
C SER A 409 10.91 18.98 6.10
N ARG A 410 9.82 19.23 6.84
CA ARG A 410 9.74 20.09 8.03
C ARG A 410 8.88 19.51 9.16
N ASP A 411 8.36 18.30 8.98
CA ASP A 411 7.41 17.62 9.86
C ASP A 411 8.05 16.55 10.77
N GLY A 412 9.39 16.50 10.83
CA GLY A 412 10.14 15.46 11.53
C GLY A 412 10.46 14.22 10.67
N SER A 413 10.07 14.16 9.39
CA SER A 413 10.49 13.09 8.47
C SER A 413 12.01 12.91 8.44
N THR A 414 12.76 14.03 8.46
CA THR A 414 14.22 14.04 8.46
C THR A 414 14.80 13.33 9.69
N ASP A 415 14.35 13.70 10.90
CA ASP A 415 14.86 13.14 12.17
C ASP A 415 14.50 11.66 12.32
N TYR A 416 13.29 11.28 11.86
CA TYR A 416 12.87 9.88 11.80
C TYR A 416 13.79 9.05 10.89
N LEU A 417 14.05 9.53 9.68
CA LEU A 417 14.97 8.88 8.74
C LEU A 417 16.39 8.78 9.29
N ASP A 418 16.83 9.71 10.13
CA ASP A 418 18.15 9.67 10.77
C ASP A 418 18.25 8.59 11.85
N GLY A 419 17.20 8.42 12.66
CA GLY A 419 17.09 7.28 13.59
C GLY A 419 17.08 5.91 12.88
N VAL A 420 16.47 5.84 11.69
CA VAL A 420 16.51 4.64 10.84
C VAL A 420 17.93 4.38 10.31
N VAL A 421 18.62 5.38 9.76
CA VAL A 421 20.01 5.21 9.27
C VAL A 421 20.96 4.77 10.38
N ALA A 422 20.82 5.29 11.59
CA ALA A 422 21.62 4.87 12.75
C ALA A 422 21.43 3.39 13.13
N SER A 423 20.29 2.79 12.75
CA SER A 423 19.92 1.42 13.10
C SER A 423 20.15 0.41 11.95
N TYR A 424 20.21 0.87 10.70
CA TYR A 424 20.22 0.01 9.51
C TYR A 424 21.29 0.44 8.49
N ALA A 425 22.44 -0.26 8.47
CA ALA A 425 23.57 0.04 7.58
C ALA A 425 23.28 -0.09 6.06
N ASN A 426 22.20 -0.79 5.69
CA ASN A 426 21.70 -0.88 4.32
C ASN A 426 20.63 0.20 3.99
N PHE A 427 20.33 1.10 4.92
CA PHE A 427 19.46 2.25 4.71
C PHE A 427 20.30 3.51 4.56
N ARG A 428 20.03 4.32 3.53
CA ARG A 428 20.73 5.58 3.26
C ARG A 428 19.73 6.69 2.96
N VAL A 429 20.05 7.89 3.40
CA VAL A 429 19.21 9.09 3.22
C VAL A 429 20.03 10.19 2.55
N MET A 430 19.46 10.78 1.51
CA MET A 430 19.91 12.04 0.91
C MET A 430 18.94 13.15 1.26
N GLN A 431 19.46 14.35 1.52
CA GLN A 431 18.66 15.56 1.74
C GLN A 431 18.87 16.51 0.56
N ALA A 432 17.80 16.81 -0.17
CA ALA A 432 17.83 17.77 -1.26
C ALA A 432 17.11 19.05 -0.86
N ALA A 433 17.79 20.19 -0.98
CA ALA A 433 17.27 21.50 -0.63
C ALA A 433 17.93 22.56 -1.52
N PRO A 434 17.17 23.46 -2.20
CA PRO A 434 15.71 23.52 -2.22
C PRO A 434 15.08 22.24 -2.81
N THR A 435 13.78 22.02 -2.56
CA THR A 435 13.05 20.87 -3.09
C THR A 435 13.26 20.74 -4.60
N LEU A 436 13.78 19.59 -5.06
CA LEU A 436 14.14 19.38 -6.47
C LEU A 436 12.99 18.82 -7.33
N GLY A 437 11.86 18.46 -6.71
CA GLY A 437 10.71 17.84 -7.39
C GLY A 437 10.87 16.34 -7.61
N GLU A 438 9.79 15.70 -8.07
CA GLU A 438 9.68 14.23 -8.16
C GLU A 438 10.79 13.58 -8.98
N ALA A 439 10.94 13.98 -10.25
CA ALA A 439 11.87 13.35 -11.19
C ALA A 439 13.33 13.44 -10.71
N ALA A 440 13.75 14.62 -10.25
CA ALA A 440 15.08 14.82 -9.68
C ALA A 440 15.30 14.00 -8.40
N GLY A 441 14.27 13.86 -7.55
CA GLY A 441 14.31 12.98 -6.38
C GLY A 441 14.54 11.52 -6.76
N ARG A 442 13.80 10.99 -7.74
CA ARG A 442 14.01 9.61 -8.26
C ARG A 442 15.39 9.47 -8.91
N ASN A 443 15.86 10.47 -9.65
CA ASN A 443 17.19 10.47 -10.27
C ASN A 443 18.33 10.45 -9.24
N LEU A 444 18.17 11.09 -8.08
CA LEU A 444 19.14 10.94 -6.98
C LEU A 444 19.21 9.48 -6.51
N ALA A 445 18.06 8.82 -6.32
CA ALA A 445 18.02 7.42 -5.93
C ALA A 445 18.57 6.48 -7.02
N PHE A 446 18.26 6.72 -8.29
CA PHE A 446 18.86 6.00 -9.43
C PHE A 446 20.38 6.15 -9.46
N ARG A 447 20.90 7.38 -9.33
CA ARG A 447 22.35 7.65 -9.26
C ARG A 447 23.01 6.91 -8.11
N GLN A 448 22.35 6.82 -6.96
CA GLN A 448 22.93 6.17 -5.78
C GLN A 448 22.65 4.68 -5.66
N GLY A 449 21.84 4.09 -6.53
CA GLY A 449 21.49 2.67 -6.48
C GLY A 449 22.65 1.74 -6.85
N ARG A 450 22.83 0.70 -6.04
CA ARG A 450 23.86 -0.36 -6.17
C ARG A 450 23.23 -1.76 -6.20
N GLY A 451 21.91 -1.85 -6.34
CA GLY A 451 21.19 -3.10 -6.52
C GLY A 451 21.04 -3.50 -7.99
N ARG A 452 21.02 -4.79 -8.30
CA ARG A 452 20.77 -5.32 -9.66
C ARG A 452 19.46 -4.79 -10.25
N TYR A 453 18.46 -4.60 -9.39
CA TYR A 453 17.17 -4.02 -9.72
C TYR A 453 16.90 -2.73 -8.92
N MET A 454 16.26 -1.77 -9.55
CA MET A 454 15.72 -0.57 -8.92
C MET A 454 14.22 -0.78 -8.69
N LEU A 455 13.76 -0.66 -7.44
CA LEU A 455 12.35 -0.64 -7.07
C LEU A 455 11.99 0.78 -6.62
N LEU A 456 11.22 1.50 -7.43
CA LEU A 456 10.60 2.76 -7.02
C LEU A 456 9.37 2.43 -6.20
N LEU A 457 9.29 3.00 -5.00
CA LEU A 457 8.18 2.85 -4.07
C LEU A 457 7.75 4.23 -3.56
N ASP A 458 6.45 4.45 -3.45
CA ASP A 458 5.92 5.66 -2.80
C ASP A 458 5.88 5.50 -1.27
N ALA A 459 6.33 6.54 -0.57
CA ALA A 459 6.04 6.70 0.86
C ALA A 459 4.53 6.91 1.04
N GLY A 460 3.89 6.01 1.79
CA GLY A 460 2.44 5.82 1.86
C GLY A 460 1.94 4.51 1.23
N LEU A 461 2.80 3.66 0.69
CA LEU A 461 2.46 2.25 0.42
C LEU A 461 3.00 1.33 1.53
N THR A 462 2.16 0.44 2.05
CA THR A 462 2.54 -0.50 3.12
C THR A 462 2.72 -1.90 2.55
N LEU A 463 3.86 -2.54 2.80
CA LEU A 463 4.06 -3.94 2.39
C LEU A 463 3.21 -4.85 3.30
N THR A 464 2.44 -5.76 2.70
CA THR A 464 1.65 -6.80 3.37
C THR A 464 2.18 -8.21 3.12
N GLY A 465 3.25 -8.33 2.32
CA GLY A 465 3.98 -9.57 2.09
C GLY A 465 5.35 -9.30 1.45
N ASN A 466 6.15 -10.35 1.29
CA ASN A 466 7.47 -10.24 0.68
C ASN A 466 7.36 -10.05 -0.84
N LEU A 467 7.33 -8.79 -1.31
CA LEU A 467 7.24 -8.49 -2.75
C LEU A 467 8.51 -8.82 -3.54
N PHE A 468 9.66 -8.95 -2.88
CA PHE A 468 10.96 -9.09 -3.56
C PHE A 468 11.09 -10.44 -4.28
N GLU A 469 10.55 -11.52 -3.71
CA GLU A 469 10.55 -12.84 -4.35
C GLU A 469 9.64 -12.88 -5.58
N GLU A 470 8.48 -12.24 -5.50
CA GLU A 470 7.52 -12.15 -6.62
C GLU A 470 8.12 -11.33 -7.78
N LEU A 471 8.68 -10.15 -7.46
CA LEU A 471 9.38 -9.31 -8.43
C LEU A 471 10.55 -10.06 -9.06
N LEU A 472 11.41 -10.69 -8.26
CA LEU A 472 12.57 -11.41 -8.78
C LEU A 472 12.13 -12.57 -9.70
N THR A 473 11.09 -13.31 -9.31
CA THR A 473 10.51 -14.39 -10.13
C THR A 473 10.01 -13.87 -11.48
N ALA A 474 9.42 -12.66 -11.54
CA ALA A 474 9.01 -12.05 -12.80
C ALA A 474 10.23 -11.57 -13.62
N LEU A 475 11.19 -10.89 -12.97
CA LEU A 475 12.40 -10.32 -13.56
C LEU A 475 13.37 -11.38 -14.12
N GLU A 476 13.44 -12.56 -13.52
CA GLU A 476 14.32 -13.66 -13.97
C GLU A 476 13.65 -14.58 -14.98
N LYS A 477 12.32 -14.55 -15.12
CA LYS A 477 11.59 -15.28 -16.17
C LYS A 477 11.67 -14.60 -17.54
N ASP A 478 11.85 -13.28 -17.58
CA ASP A 478 11.91 -12.55 -18.86
C ASP A 478 13.33 -12.47 -19.41
N SER A 479 13.48 -12.89 -20.67
CA SER A 479 14.68 -12.66 -21.47
C SER A 479 14.76 -11.25 -22.05
N ARG A 480 13.64 -10.49 -22.06
CA ARG A 480 13.55 -9.12 -22.61
C ARG A 480 13.74 -8.07 -21.50
N PRO A 481 14.59 -7.05 -21.70
CA PRO A 481 14.58 -5.83 -20.88
C PRO A 481 13.17 -5.25 -20.76
N THR A 482 12.64 -5.12 -19.55
CA THR A 482 11.23 -4.83 -19.26
C THR A 482 11.11 -3.87 -18.07
N LEU A 483 10.18 -2.92 -18.15
CA LEU A 483 9.73 -2.12 -17.01
C LEU A 483 8.50 -2.78 -16.40
N TYR A 484 8.52 -3.03 -15.10
CA TYR A 484 7.41 -3.64 -14.36
C TYR A 484 6.75 -2.62 -13.42
N GLY A 485 5.50 -2.88 -13.05
CA GLY A 485 4.83 -2.14 -11.98
C GLY A 485 3.55 -2.81 -11.54
N LEU A 486 2.88 -2.21 -10.56
CA LEU A 486 1.63 -2.74 -10.00
C LEU A 486 0.38 -2.09 -10.62
N TYR A 487 0.43 -0.80 -10.91
CA TYR A 487 -0.76 -0.01 -11.26
C TYR A 487 -0.79 0.33 -12.76
N PRO A 488 -1.53 -0.40 -13.61
CA PRO A 488 -1.58 -0.12 -15.03
C PRO A 488 -2.40 1.15 -15.36
N LEU A 489 -1.94 1.90 -16.35
CA LEU A 489 -2.61 3.06 -16.92
C LEU A 489 -2.94 2.80 -18.40
N ARG A 490 -4.05 3.37 -18.86
CA ARG A 490 -4.45 3.41 -20.27
C ARG A 490 -4.60 4.85 -20.74
N LEU A 491 -4.19 5.14 -21.97
CA LEU A 491 -4.33 6.49 -22.52
C LEU A 491 -5.75 6.71 -23.07
N LYS A 492 -6.26 7.93 -22.88
CA LYS A 492 -7.47 8.41 -23.55
C LYS A 492 -7.05 9.10 -24.83
N ARG A 493 -7.67 8.71 -25.94
CA ARG A 493 -7.43 9.30 -27.25
C ARG A 493 -8.70 9.95 -27.80
N GLY A 494 -8.53 11.09 -28.46
CA GLY A 494 -9.59 11.84 -29.13
C GLY A 494 -9.78 11.38 -30.58
N SER A 495 -10.27 12.28 -31.42
CA SER A 495 -10.16 12.09 -32.88
C SER A 495 -8.69 12.00 -33.29
N ASP A 496 -8.44 11.37 -34.43
CA ASP A 496 -7.11 11.33 -35.07
C ASP A 496 -6.00 10.70 -34.20
N ASN A 497 -6.40 9.84 -33.23
CA ASN A 497 -5.52 9.09 -32.32
C ASN A 497 -4.70 9.97 -31.34
N VAL A 498 -4.99 11.28 -31.26
CA VAL A 498 -4.34 12.25 -30.36
C VAL A 498 -4.61 11.91 -28.89
N ILE A 499 -3.58 11.94 -28.04
CA ILE A 499 -3.66 11.69 -26.61
C ILE A 499 -4.28 12.91 -25.90
N ILE A 500 -5.46 12.70 -25.30
CA ILE A 500 -6.23 13.74 -24.59
C ILE A 500 -6.27 13.56 -23.07
N GLY A 501 -5.71 12.46 -22.56
CA GLY A 501 -5.64 12.17 -21.13
C GLY A 501 -5.23 10.73 -20.87
N TYR A 502 -5.47 10.27 -19.64
CA TYR A 502 -5.21 8.90 -19.21
C TYR A 502 -6.12 8.53 -18.03
N GLU A 503 -6.22 7.24 -17.73
CA GLU A 503 -6.92 6.73 -16.54
C GLU A 503 -6.36 5.37 -16.12
N PRO A 504 -6.70 4.86 -14.92
CA PRO A 504 -6.37 3.50 -14.52
C PRO A 504 -6.92 2.48 -15.52
N HIS A 505 -6.08 1.53 -15.94
CA HIS A 505 -6.55 0.40 -16.72
C HIS A 505 -7.34 -0.54 -15.80
N PRO A 506 -8.59 -0.91 -16.11
CA PRO A 506 -9.35 -1.86 -15.31
C PRO A 506 -8.68 -3.24 -15.38
N LEU A 507 -8.59 -3.91 -14.24
CA LEU A 507 -8.12 -5.29 -14.11
C LEU A 507 -9.31 -6.20 -13.81
N THR A 508 -9.44 -7.33 -14.50
CA THR A 508 -10.51 -8.30 -14.22
C THR A 508 -10.21 -9.18 -13.00
N GLY A 509 -8.97 -9.14 -12.49
CA GLY A 509 -8.52 -9.93 -11.35
C GLY A 509 -8.16 -11.37 -11.72
N LYS A 510 -8.01 -11.64 -13.01
CA LYS A 510 -7.56 -12.93 -13.59
C LYS A 510 -6.16 -12.82 -14.22
N GLU A 511 -5.69 -11.61 -14.47
CA GLU A 511 -4.41 -11.31 -15.08
C GLU A 511 -3.30 -11.43 -14.03
N GLU A 512 -2.40 -12.40 -14.18
CA GLU A 512 -1.16 -12.44 -13.38
C GLU A 512 -0.11 -11.47 -13.94
N ARG A 513 -0.20 -11.17 -15.23
CA ARG A 513 0.70 -10.32 -16.01
C ARG A 513 -0.07 -9.66 -17.15
N LEU A 514 0.18 -8.37 -17.40
CA LEU A 514 -0.45 -7.62 -18.49
C LEU A 514 0.57 -6.65 -19.10
N GLU A 515 0.82 -6.73 -20.42
CA GLU A 515 1.60 -5.71 -21.14
C GLU A 515 0.70 -4.49 -21.40
N VAL A 516 1.17 -3.28 -21.10
CA VAL A 516 0.35 -2.05 -21.05
C VAL A 516 1.05 -0.85 -21.71
N GLU A 517 0.29 0.22 -21.92
CA GLU A 517 0.83 1.47 -22.47
C GLU A 517 1.69 2.23 -21.46
N ALA A 518 1.24 2.30 -20.21
CA ALA A 518 1.97 2.95 -19.13
C ALA A 518 1.64 2.34 -17.77
N LEU A 519 2.48 2.65 -16.79
CA LEU A 519 2.30 2.31 -15.39
C LEU A 519 2.24 3.59 -14.55
N ASP A 520 1.50 3.55 -13.45
CA ASP A 520 1.51 4.58 -12.42
C ASP A 520 2.73 4.40 -11.51
N GLY A 521 3.39 5.51 -11.20
CA GLY A 521 4.71 5.55 -10.58
C GLY A 521 4.78 5.07 -9.13
N SER A 522 3.67 4.65 -8.50
CA SER A 522 3.67 4.34 -7.07
C SER A 522 4.48 3.09 -6.73
N LEU A 523 4.57 2.18 -7.69
CA LEU A 523 5.41 0.98 -7.62
C LEU A 523 5.87 0.61 -9.02
N LEU A 524 7.13 0.89 -9.33
CA LEU A 524 7.81 0.51 -10.57
C LEU A 524 9.08 -0.28 -10.26
N CYS A 525 9.39 -1.30 -11.06
CA CYS A 525 10.60 -2.10 -10.91
C CYS A 525 11.29 -2.32 -12.26
N LEU A 526 12.61 -2.18 -12.30
CA LEU A 526 13.42 -2.31 -13.51
C LEU A 526 14.82 -2.85 -13.17
N ARG A 527 15.49 -3.46 -14.14
CA ARG A 527 16.93 -3.75 -14.03
C ARG A 527 17.71 -2.44 -14.09
N ARG A 528 18.64 -2.24 -13.15
CA ARG A 528 19.35 -0.96 -12.94
C ARG A 528 20.08 -0.45 -14.19
N THR A 529 20.67 -1.36 -14.97
CA THR A 529 21.38 -1.03 -16.23
C THR A 529 20.47 -0.39 -17.28
N LEU A 530 19.15 -0.61 -17.24
CA LEU A 530 18.22 -0.05 -18.23
C LEU A 530 18.04 1.47 -18.09
N VAL A 531 18.45 2.07 -16.96
CA VAL A 531 18.51 3.52 -16.78
C VAL A 531 19.54 4.17 -17.72
N GLU A 532 20.54 3.41 -18.20
CA GLU A 532 21.49 3.91 -19.20
C GLU A 532 20.90 3.95 -20.61
N GLU A 533 19.96 3.04 -20.92
CA GLU A 533 19.36 2.90 -22.26
C GLU A 533 18.06 3.71 -22.41
N ALA A 534 17.15 3.63 -21.42
CA ALA A 534 15.92 4.41 -21.36
C ALA A 534 16.16 5.84 -20.83
N GLY A 535 17.28 6.07 -20.14
CA GLY A 535 17.64 7.34 -19.54
C GLY A 535 17.16 7.52 -18.10
N PHE A 536 17.58 8.66 -17.53
CA PHE A 536 17.00 9.21 -16.31
C PHE A 536 15.64 9.85 -16.59
N MET A 537 14.81 10.00 -15.56
CA MET A 537 13.55 10.76 -15.65
C MET A 537 13.82 12.23 -15.99
N ASP A 538 12.97 12.86 -16.81
CA ASP A 538 13.14 14.28 -17.14
C ASP A 538 12.88 15.18 -15.91
N GLU A 539 13.93 15.86 -15.46
CA GLU A 539 13.91 16.70 -14.24
C GLU A 539 13.02 17.95 -14.36
N HIS A 540 12.50 18.26 -15.55
CA HIS A 540 11.44 19.27 -15.72
C HIS A 540 10.08 18.84 -15.13
N PHE A 541 9.85 17.53 -14.93
CA PHE A 541 8.66 17.02 -14.23
C PHE A 541 8.80 17.19 -12.71
N ARG A 542 8.42 18.38 -12.25
CA ARG A 542 8.52 18.77 -10.83
C ARG A 542 7.50 18.08 -9.93
N LEU A 543 6.33 17.73 -10.47
CA LEU A 543 5.29 16.93 -9.83
C LEU A 543 5.27 15.51 -10.40
N PRO A 544 4.70 14.51 -9.69
CA PRO A 544 4.56 13.16 -10.21
C PRO A 544 3.52 12.99 -11.32
N TYR A 545 2.66 13.98 -11.57
CA TYR A 545 1.61 13.89 -12.60
C TYR A 545 2.24 13.77 -14.00
N ALA A 546 1.84 12.76 -14.77
CA ALA A 546 2.35 12.42 -16.12
C ALA A 546 3.86 12.06 -16.24
N LEU A 547 4.64 12.12 -15.15
CA LEU A 547 6.04 11.67 -15.15
C LEU A 547 6.16 10.15 -15.35
N ASP A 548 5.24 9.41 -14.76
CA ASP A 548 5.16 7.96 -14.84
C ASP A 548 4.71 7.48 -16.23
N LEU A 549 3.89 8.27 -16.93
CA LEU A 549 3.63 8.11 -18.36
C LEU A 549 4.87 8.35 -19.21
N ASP A 550 5.55 9.49 -19.00
CA ASP A 550 6.77 9.87 -19.73
C ASP A 550 7.85 8.78 -19.61
N TYR A 551 8.10 8.31 -18.39
CA TYR A 551 9.09 7.25 -18.15
C TYR A 551 8.65 5.90 -18.72
N SER A 552 7.36 5.57 -18.70
CA SER A 552 6.85 4.37 -19.39
C SER A 552 7.07 4.44 -20.90
N PHE A 553 6.89 5.62 -21.49
CA PHE A 553 7.10 5.85 -22.93
C PHE A 553 8.58 5.84 -23.31
N ALA A 554 9.47 6.36 -22.46
CA ALA A 554 10.91 6.25 -22.65
C ALA A 554 11.40 4.79 -22.74
N PHE A 555 10.78 3.86 -22.00
CA PHE A 555 11.03 2.42 -22.14
C PHE A 555 10.47 1.86 -23.46
N ARG A 556 9.23 2.24 -23.82
CA ARG A 556 8.59 1.77 -25.06
C ARG A 556 9.31 2.22 -26.32
N ASP A 557 9.89 3.43 -26.32
CA ASP A 557 10.74 3.96 -27.40
C ASP A 557 11.97 3.06 -27.68
N LYS A 558 12.53 2.43 -26.64
CA LYS A 558 13.61 1.43 -26.78
C LYS A 558 13.12 0.03 -27.13
N GLY A 559 11.82 -0.16 -27.37
CA GLY A 559 11.21 -1.47 -27.59
C GLY A 559 11.12 -2.33 -26.33
N PHE A 560 11.33 -1.76 -25.14
CA PHE A 560 11.22 -2.48 -23.88
C PHE A 560 9.74 -2.60 -23.48
N PRO A 561 9.23 -3.80 -23.16
CA PRO A 561 7.86 -3.96 -22.68
C PRO A 561 7.63 -3.20 -21.38
N VAL A 562 6.40 -2.72 -21.22
CA VAL A 562 5.90 -2.13 -19.98
C VAL A 562 4.81 -3.05 -19.45
N VAL A 563 5.02 -3.62 -18.26
CA VAL A 563 4.26 -4.78 -17.77
C VAL A 563 3.71 -4.55 -16.38
N ALA A 564 2.40 -4.60 -16.25
CA ALA A 564 1.75 -4.69 -14.95
C ALA A 564 1.82 -6.14 -14.41
N LEU A 565 2.06 -6.25 -13.11
CA LEU A 565 2.04 -7.50 -12.34
C LEU A 565 0.94 -7.41 -11.26
N PRO A 566 -0.35 -7.66 -11.58
CA PRO A 566 -1.43 -7.58 -10.61
C PRO A 566 -1.29 -8.53 -9.42
N THR A 567 -0.46 -9.58 -9.53
CA THR A 567 -0.16 -10.46 -8.39
C THR A 567 0.50 -9.74 -7.22
N LEU A 568 1.19 -8.60 -7.46
CA LEU A 568 1.76 -7.76 -6.41
C LEU A 568 0.69 -7.09 -5.52
N ALA A 569 -0.57 -7.00 -5.98
CA ALA A 569 -1.66 -6.36 -5.23
C ALA A 569 -2.01 -7.06 -3.91
N ARG A 570 -1.61 -8.33 -3.72
CA ARG A 570 -1.74 -9.06 -2.45
C ARG A 570 -0.60 -8.79 -1.46
N LEU A 571 0.50 -8.19 -1.93
CA LEU A 571 1.74 -7.98 -1.17
C LEU A 571 1.97 -6.50 -0.81
N VAL A 572 1.13 -5.59 -1.34
CA VAL A 572 1.23 -4.14 -1.10
C VAL A 572 -0.17 -3.55 -0.92
N SER A 573 -0.35 -2.81 0.18
CA SER A 573 -1.56 -2.03 0.46
C SER A 573 -1.33 -0.56 0.10
N LYS A 574 -2.29 0.02 -0.63
CA LYS A 574 -2.40 1.46 -0.92
C LYS A 574 -3.56 2.01 -0.08
N PRO A 575 -3.30 2.85 0.95
CA PRO A 575 -4.34 3.40 1.81
C PRO A 575 -5.41 4.17 1.02
N THR A 576 -6.66 4.09 1.47
CA THR A 576 -7.75 4.88 0.90
C THR A 576 -7.44 6.36 1.07
N GLY A 577 -7.54 7.14 -0.02
CA GLY A 577 -7.20 8.56 0.00
C GLY A 577 -5.70 8.87 -0.16
N PHE A 578 -4.84 7.87 -0.36
CA PHE A 578 -3.43 8.07 -0.71
C PHE A 578 -3.29 9.09 -1.86
N ARG A 579 -2.42 10.08 -1.66
CA ARG A 579 -1.99 11.03 -2.70
C ARG A 579 -0.49 11.27 -2.56
N ARG A 580 0.22 11.25 -3.69
CA ARG A 580 1.63 11.70 -3.74
C ARG A 580 1.72 13.18 -3.36
N SER A 581 2.86 13.54 -2.77
CA SER A 581 3.12 14.92 -2.34
C SER A 581 3.03 15.91 -3.51
N THR A 582 2.49 17.09 -3.21
CA THR A 582 2.53 18.26 -4.10
C THR A 582 3.66 19.22 -3.74
N TYR A 583 4.58 18.81 -2.86
CA TYR A 583 5.78 19.57 -2.46
C TYR A 583 5.46 20.97 -1.93
N ASP A 584 4.50 21.05 -1.00
CA ASP A 584 3.93 22.27 -0.40
C ASP A 584 3.41 23.34 -1.40
N LEU A 585 3.30 23.03 -2.69
CA LEU A 585 2.84 24.00 -3.68
C LEU A 585 1.36 24.38 -3.46
N PRO A 586 0.98 25.68 -3.51
CA PRO A 586 -0.41 26.11 -3.49
C PRO A 586 -1.22 25.52 -4.65
N SER A 587 -2.53 25.34 -4.47
CA SER A 587 -3.42 24.66 -5.43
C SER A 587 -3.35 25.21 -6.87
N GLU A 588 -3.22 26.54 -7.03
CA GLU A 588 -3.07 27.19 -8.34
C GLU A 588 -1.73 26.83 -9.00
N GLU A 589 -0.64 26.80 -8.24
CA GLU A 589 0.68 26.41 -8.74
C GLU A 589 0.73 24.90 -9.04
N VAL A 590 0.03 24.07 -8.26
CA VAL A 590 -0.16 22.64 -8.56
C VAL A 590 -0.88 22.46 -9.88
N ALA A 591 -1.96 23.20 -10.14
CA ALA A 591 -2.68 23.15 -11.41
C ALA A 591 -1.77 23.60 -12.58
N ARG A 592 -1.05 24.72 -12.41
CA ARG A 592 -0.08 25.23 -13.40
C ARG A 592 1.04 24.22 -13.69
N GLN A 593 1.59 23.58 -12.66
CA GLN A 593 2.68 22.61 -12.83
C GLN A 593 2.20 21.28 -13.41
N LYS A 594 0.98 20.82 -13.08
CA LYS A 594 0.35 19.69 -13.78
C LYS A 594 0.15 19.97 -15.26
N GLN A 595 -0.31 21.16 -15.62
CA GLN A 595 -0.45 21.57 -17.02
C GLN A 595 0.90 21.59 -17.76
N LYS A 596 1.97 22.11 -17.12
CA LYS A 596 3.32 22.06 -17.68
C LYS A 596 3.81 20.62 -17.89
N ASN A 597 3.67 19.75 -16.88
CA ASN A 597 4.02 18.34 -16.98
C ASN A 597 3.26 17.64 -18.14
N TRP A 598 1.97 17.92 -18.29
CA TRP A 598 1.16 17.38 -19.38
C TRP A 598 1.64 17.87 -20.76
N GLN A 599 1.97 19.14 -20.88
CA GLN A 599 2.54 19.71 -22.10
C GLN A 599 3.94 19.16 -22.43
N LEU A 600 4.77 18.86 -21.43
CA LEU A 600 6.06 18.17 -21.62
C LEU A 600 5.83 16.75 -22.18
N PHE A 601 4.95 15.97 -21.54
CA PHE A 601 4.60 14.63 -21.99
C PHE A 601 4.06 14.62 -23.43
N LEU A 602 3.07 15.48 -23.75
CA LEU A 602 2.52 15.57 -25.11
C LEU A 602 3.57 16.02 -26.13
N LYS A 603 4.45 16.97 -25.78
CA LYS A 603 5.52 17.42 -26.70
C LYS A 603 6.49 16.30 -27.08
N SER A 604 6.71 15.33 -26.19
CA SER A 604 7.61 14.20 -26.41
C SER A 604 6.94 13.02 -27.14
N TRP A 605 5.63 12.80 -26.92
CA TRP A 605 5.00 11.50 -27.19
C TRP A 605 3.67 11.50 -27.97
N ASN A 606 3.18 12.67 -28.42
CA ASN A 606 1.90 12.80 -29.11
C ASN A 606 2.02 13.21 -30.59
#